data_AF-A0A084Q8R5-F1
#
_entry.id   AF-A0A084Q8R5-F1
#
_cell.length_a   1.000
_cell.length_b   1.000
_cell.length_c   1.000
_cell.angle_alpha   90.00
_cell.angle_beta   90.00
_cell.angle_gamma   90.00
#
_symmetry.space_group_name_H-M   'P 1'
#
loop_
_entity.id
_entity.type
_entity.pdbx_description
1 polymer ?
#
loop_
_entity_poly.entity_id
_entity_poly.type
_entity_poly.pdbx_seq_one_letter_code
_entity_poly.pdbx_strand_id
1 'polypeptide(L)' 'MSITHTVFFHFKADTKPEDVKATVEGMFALKTKCVHAESQTPYIKSFKGGKDISIEGLQARYGI' A
#
# COMPACT_ATOMS: atom_id res chain seq x y z
N MET A 1 11.03 -14.88 -13.45
CA MET A 1 9.69 -14.24 -13.50
C MET A 1 9.45 -13.43 -12.23
N SER A 2 8.66 -12.35 -12.28
CA SER A 2 8.27 -11.53 -11.12
C SER A 2 6.74 -11.49 -11.01
N ILE A 3 6.23 -11.46 -9.78
CA ILE A 3 4.80 -11.31 -9.51
C ILE A 3 4.53 -9.85 -9.13
N THR A 4 3.52 -9.24 -9.75
CA THR A 4 3.02 -7.91 -9.38
C THR A 4 1.79 -8.09 -8.51
N HIS A 5 1.85 -7.58 -7.27
CA HIS A 5 0.72 -7.59 -6.34
C HIS A 5 0.15 -6.16 -6.24
N THR A 6 -1.09 -5.98 -6.70
CA THR A 6 -1.78 -4.68 -6.70
C THR A 6 -2.94 -4.74 -5.71
N VAL A 7 -3.00 -3.76 -4.80
CA VAL A 7 -4.04 -3.66 -3.78
C VAL A 7 -4.66 -2.27 -3.85
N PHE A 8 -5.99 -2.22 -3.85
CA PHE A 8 -6.77 -1.01 -3.66
C PHE A 8 -7.50 -1.13 -2.33
N PHE A 9 -7.40 -0.11 -1.47
CA PHE A 9 -8.05 -0.09 -0.17
C PHE A 9 -8.49 1.33 0.17
N HIS A 10 -9.44 1.45 1.10
CA HIS A 10 -9.95 2.71 1.61
C HIS A 10 -9.94 2.65 3.14
N PHE A 11 -9.64 3.78 3.78
CA PHE A 11 -9.71 3.91 5.24
C PHE A 11 -11.15 4.19 5.66
N LYS A 12 -11.55 3.79 6.87
CA LYS A 12 -12.88 4.17 7.35
C LYS A 12 -12.96 5.70 7.54
N ALA A 13 -14.14 6.28 7.38
CA ALA A 13 -14.34 7.74 7.46
C ALA A 13 -13.95 8.35 8.83
N ASP A 14 -13.99 7.54 9.89
CA ASP A 14 -13.63 7.89 11.26
C ASP A 14 -12.14 7.65 11.59
N THR A 15 -11.33 7.24 10.61
CA THR A 15 -9.89 6.99 10.82
C THR A 15 -9.16 8.32 11.00
N LYS A 16 -8.32 8.43 12.03
CA LYS A 16 -7.54 9.64 12.27
C LYS A 16 -6.48 9.84 11.19
N PRO A 17 -6.16 11.09 10.80
CA PRO A 17 -5.12 11.38 9.81
C PRO A 17 -3.74 10.83 10.18
N GLU A 18 -3.41 10.81 11.48
CA GLU A 18 -2.16 10.25 12.00
C GLU A 18 -2.05 8.74 11.77
N ASP A 19 -3.14 7.99 11.99
CA ASP A 19 -3.20 6.55 11.78
C ASP A 19 -3.12 6.20 10.30
N VAL A 20 -3.76 7.00 9.44
CA VAL A 20 -3.65 6.88 7.98
C VAL A 20 -2.20 7.03 7.54
N LYS A 21 -1.53 8.10 7.98
CA LYS A 21 -0.13 8.37 7.62
C LYS A 21 0.79 7.26 8.11
N ALA A 22 0.67 6.84 9.37
CA ALA A 22 1.47 5.77 9.95
C ALA A 22 1.28 4.44 9.20
N THR A 23 0.04 4.13 8.81
CA THR A 23 -0.27 2.92 8.02
C THR A 23 0.38 2.97 6.64
N VAL A 24 0.28 4.10 5.93
CA VAL A 24 0.91 4.28 4.61
C VAL A 24 2.44 4.18 4.69
N GLU A 25 3.06 4.80 5.70
CA GLU A 25 4.51 4.69 5.94
C GLU A 25 4.92 3.24 6.25
N GLY A 26 4.11 2.54 7.06
CA GLY A 26 4.29 1.12 7.35
C GLY A 26 4.23 0.24 6.10
N MET A 27 3.29 0.51 5.18
CA MET A 27 3.19 -0.19 3.90
C MET A 27 4.44 -0.03 3.05
N PHE A 28 5.00 1.18 2.94
CA PHE A 28 6.26 1.39 2.21
C PHE A 28 7.47 0.74 2.89
N ALA A 29 7.47 0.63 4.22
CA ALA A 29 8.53 -0.05 4.96
C ALA A 29 8.58 -1.57 4.70
N LEU A 30 7.49 -2.17 4.20
CA LEU A 30 7.48 -3.59 3.84
C LEU A 30 8.54 -3.94 2.79
N LYS A 31 8.91 -2.99 1.91
CA LYS A 31 9.96 -3.23 0.90
C LYS A 31 11.29 -3.71 1.50
N THR A 32 11.60 -3.32 2.73
CA THR A 32 12.81 -3.73 3.45
C THR A 32 12.53 -4.74 4.56
N LYS A 33 11.35 -4.69 5.19
CA LYS A 33 10.98 -5.58 6.31
C LYS A 33 10.54 -6.97 5.86
N CYS A 34 10.01 -7.10 4.65
CA CYS A 34 9.62 -8.38 4.07
C CYS A 34 10.85 -9.12 3.55
N VAL A 35 11.45 -9.93 4.43
CA VAL A 35 12.63 -10.74 4.15
C VAL A 35 12.26 -12.21 3.99
N HIS A 36 12.96 -12.90 3.10
CA HIS A 36 12.85 -14.34 2.96
C HIS A 36 13.51 -15.03 4.16
N ALA A 37 12.84 -16.01 4.77
CA ALA A 37 13.24 -16.57 6.06
C ALA A 37 14.61 -17.27 6.04
N GLU A 38 14.97 -17.94 4.95
CA GLU A 38 16.24 -18.67 4.86
C GLU A 38 17.41 -17.79 4.43
N SER A 39 17.19 -16.95 3.40
CA SER A 39 18.26 -16.11 2.83
C SER A 39 18.43 -14.78 3.54
N GLN A 40 17.47 -14.40 4.40
CA GLN A 40 17.46 -13.12 5.12
C GLN A 40 17.54 -11.90 4.19
N THR A 41 17.13 -12.06 2.93
CA THR A 41 17.16 -11.00 1.92
C THR A 41 15.75 -10.46 1.66
N PRO A 42 15.59 -9.14 1.45
CA PRO A 42 14.31 -8.57 1.03
C PRO A 42 13.83 -9.17 -0.29
N TYR A 43 12.58 -9.61 -0.36
CA TYR A 43 12.02 -10.22 -1.57
C TYR A 43 11.20 -9.27 -2.44
N ILE A 44 10.82 -8.10 -1.91
CA ILE A 44 10.09 -7.08 -2.67
C ILE A 44 11.07 -6.31 -3.56
N LYS A 45 10.95 -6.51 -4.87
CA LYS A 45 11.85 -5.89 -5.87
C LYS A 45 11.56 -4.41 -6.11
N SER A 46 10.29 -4.02 -6.06
CA SER A 46 9.85 -2.64 -6.24
C SER A 46 8.54 -2.43 -5.49
N PHE A 47 8.31 -1.20 -5.02
CA PHE A 47 7.09 -0.83 -4.31
C PHE A 47 6.72 0.60 -4.70
N LYS A 48 5.49 0.79 -5.18
CA LYS A 48 4.93 2.09 -5.57
C LYS A 48 3.49 2.15 -5.09
N GLY A 49 3.02 3.35 -4.75
CA GLY A 49 1.65 3.59 -4.32
C GLY A 49 1.31 5.07 -4.39
N GLY A 50 0.03 5.39 -4.37
CA GLY A 50 -0.47 6.75 -4.44
C GLY A 50 -1.96 6.82 -4.13
N LYS A 51 -2.43 8.05 -3.89
CA LYS A 51 -3.87 8.33 -3.77
C LYS A 51 -4.47 8.37 -5.17
N ASP A 52 -5.66 7.79 -5.34
CA ASP A 52 -6.42 7.94 -6.58
C ASP A 52 -6.82 9.42 -6.79
N ILE A 53 -6.64 9.90 -8.02
CA ILE A 53 -6.94 11.28 -8.45
C ILE A 53 -7.85 11.29 -9.69
N SER A 54 -8.53 10.17 -9.95
CA SER A 54 -9.36 10.00 -11.15
C SER A 54 -10.65 10.82 -11.01
N ILE A 55 -11.07 11.50 -12.07
CA ILE A 55 -12.26 12.37 -12.07
C ILE A 55 -13.57 11.65 -12.44
N GLU A 56 -13.47 10.38 -12.84
CA GLU A 56 -14.56 9.64 -13.47
C GLU A 56 -15.60 9.09 -12.47
N GLY A 57 -15.31 9.11 -11.16
CA GLY A 57 -16.25 8.64 -10.13
C GLY A 57 -16.44 7.11 -10.09
N LEU A 58 -15.60 6.35 -10.79
CA LEU A 58 -15.70 4.89 -10.93
C LEU A 58 -14.91 4.11 -9.86
N GLN A 59 -14.46 4.77 -8.80
CA GLN A 59 -13.65 4.16 -7.75
C GLN A 59 -14.42 3.16 -6.87
N ALA A 60 -15.68 2.81 -7.18
CA ALA A 60 -16.47 1.81 -6.48
C ALA A 60 -16.37 1.90 -4.94
N ARG A 61 -16.68 3.09 -4.38
CA ARG A 61 -16.62 3.41 -2.93
C ARG A 61 -15.21 3.51 -2.32
N TYR A 62 -14.14 3.42 -3.12
CA TYR A 62 -12.76 3.70 -2.68
C TYR A 62 -12.37 5.19 -2.75
N GLY A 63 -13.27 6.06 -3.23
CA GLY A 63 -13.07 7.50 -3.30
C GLY A 63 -14.31 8.27 -2.86
N ILE A 64 -14.40 8.53 -1.56
CA ILE A 64 -14.61 9.81 -0.84
C ILE A 64 -14.54 9.46 0.64
#